data_AF-A0A961ZA37-F1
#
_entry.id   AF-A0A961ZA37-F1
#
_cell.length_a   1.000
_cell.length_b   1.000
_cell.length_c   1.000
_cell.angle_alpha   90.00
_cell.angle_beta   90.00
_cell.angle_gamma   90.00
#
_symmetry.space_group_name_H-M   'P 1'
#
loop_
_entity.id
_entity.type
_entity.pdbx_description
1 polymer ?
#
loop_
_entity_poly.entity_id
_entity_poly.type
_entity_poly.pdbx_seq_one_letter_code
_entity_poly.pdbx_strand_id
1 'polypeptide(L)'
;MPRLELAPEVASRVGRQVFLNETGGDRDMITAWNEAEDFMSLGIGHFIWFPKGLRTRFQESFPKMLAFLRANGAHPPAWLDRDPAPPCPWTTRQEFQRAFNGAGMRELRGFLHDTVGLQVQYLLARMNEALPKIVNSLA
;
A
#
# COMPACT_ATOMS: atom_id res chain seq x y z
N MET A 1 -14.43 -9.59 21.06
CA MET A 1 -14.45 -8.15 20.72
C MET A 1 -15.23 -7.96 19.44
N PRO A 2 -16.05 -6.91 19.32
CA PRO A 2 -16.79 -6.64 18.07
C PRO A 2 -15.81 -6.32 16.93
N ARG A 3 -16.15 -6.76 15.72
CA ARG A 3 -15.38 -6.47 14.51
C ARG A 3 -15.66 -5.03 14.07
N LEU A 4 -14.59 -4.30 13.74
CA LEU A 4 -14.67 -2.96 13.19
C LEU A 4 -14.95 -3.05 11.69
N GLU A 5 -16.03 -2.43 11.24
CA GLU A 5 -16.45 -2.42 9.84
C GLU A 5 -16.84 -1.02 9.40
N LEU A 6 -16.54 -0.67 8.15
CA LEU A 6 -16.99 0.56 7.52
C LEU A 6 -17.70 0.22 6.21
N ALA A 7 -18.83 0.88 5.96
CA ALA A 7 -19.47 0.83 4.66
C ALA A 7 -18.49 1.32 3.56
N PRO A 8 -18.51 0.74 2.34
CA PRO A 8 -17.57 1.08 1.27
C PRO A 8 -17.50 2.58 0.94
N GLU A 9 -18.62 3.28 1.00
CA GLU A 9 -18.70 4.72 0.74
C GLU A 9 -17.99 5.52 1.83
N VAL A 10 -18.13 5.09 3.09
CA VAL A 10 -17.44 5.69 4.23
C VAL A 10 -15.94 5.41 4.15
N ALA A 11 -15.54 4.17 3.86
CA ALA A 11 -14.13 3.81 3.67
C ALA A 11 -13.49 4.65 2.55
N SER A 12 -14.20 4.89 1.46
CA SER A 12 -13.74 5.76 0.36
C SER A 12 -13.59 7.22 0.78
N ARG A 13 -14.51 7.76 1.58
CA ARG A 13 -14.40 9.12 2.13
C ARG A 13 -13.21 9.25 3.08
N VAL A 14 -13.04 8.28 3.98
CA VAL A 14 -11.88 8.22 4.89
C VAL A 14 -10.59 8.13 4.10
N GLY A 15 -10.51 7.23 3.11
CA GLY A 15 -9.31 7.06 2.28
C GLY A 15 -8.92 8.33 1.53
N ARG A 16 -9.90 9.05 0.99
CA ARG A 16 -9.66 10.37 0.38
C ARG A 16 -9.15 11.41 1.38
N GLN A 17 -9.70 11.43 2.59
CA GLN A 17 -9.23 12.37 3.62
C GLN A 17 -7.81 12.03 4.07
N VAL A 18 -7.48 10.75 4.26
CA VAL A 18 -6.11 10.32 4.57
C VAL A 18 -5.17 10.71 3.42
N PHE A 19 -5.53 10.44 2.17
CA PHE A 19 -4.76 10.86 1.02
C PHE A 19 -4.45 12.36 1.05
N LEU A 20 -5.47 13.21 1.26
CA LEU A 20 -5.29 14.66 1.35
C LEU A 20 -4.34 15.06 2.50
N ASN A 21 -4.48 14.42 3.66
CA ASN A 21 -3.65 14.72 4.83
C ASN A 21 -2.18 14.31 4.62
N GLU A 22 -1.94 13.14 4.04
CA GLU A 22 -0.58 12.58 3.85
C GLU A 22 0.16 13.24 2.68
N THR A 23 -0.56 13.68 1.65
CA THR A 23 0.05 14.10 0.37
C THR A 23 -0.21 15.57 0.00
N GLY A 24 -1.07 16.26 0.75
CA GLY A 24 -1.59 17.57 0.32
C GLY A 24 -2.48 17.49 -0.93
N GLY A 25 -2.91 16.28 -1.32
CA GLY A 25 -3.63 16.01 -2.57
C GLY A 25 -2.72 15.73 -3.77
N ASP A 26 -1.40 15.70 -3.59
CA ASP A 26 -0.45 15.38 -4.65
C ASP A 26 -0.33 13.86 -4.86
N ARG A 27 -0.74 13.40 -6.05
CA ARG A 27 -0.65 11.98 -6.42
C ARG A 27 0.78 11.46 -6.46
N ASP A 28 1.77 12.31 -6.69
CA ASP A 28 3.16 11.89 -6.75
C ASP A 28 3.72 11.49 -5.38
N MET A 29 3.16 12.07 -4.31
CA MET A 29 3.56 11.81 -2.93
C MET A 29 3.01 10.50 -2.36
N ILE A 30 2.11 9.80 -3.08
CA ILE A 30 1.60 8.48 -2.65
C ILE A 30 2.64 7.35 -2.83
N THR A 31 3.79 7.66 -3.43
CA THR A 31 4.93 6.76 -3.60
C THR A 31 6.19 7.46 -3.12
N ALA A 32 6.95 6.81 -2.24
CA ALA A 32 8.15 7.37 -1.65
C ALA A 32 9.27 6.34 -1.59
N TRP A 33 10.50 6.85 -1.64
CA TRP A 33 11.72 6.10 -1.35
C TRP A 33 12.61 6.98 -0.46
N ASN A 34 12.63 6.68 0.84
CA ASN A 34 13.40 7.47 1.80
C ASN A 34 14.89 7.20 1.65
N GLU A 35 15.71 8.20 1.96
CA GLU A 35 17.16 8.12 1.76
C GLU A 35 17.86 7.04 2.59
N ALA A 36 17.31 6.72 3.76
CA ALA A 36 17.83 5.70 4.67
C ALA A 36 17.19 4.31 4.46
N GLU A 37 16.45 4.10 3.38
CA GLU A 37 15.72 2.86 3.10
C GLU A 37 16.14 2.24 1.76
N ASP A 38 16.09 0.90 1.71
CA ASP A 38 16.38 0.10 0.52
C ASP A 38 15.10 -0.43 -0.15
N PHE A 39 13.96 0.18 0.14
CA PHE A 39 12.65 -0.26 -0.30
C PHE A 39 11.71 0.91 -0.58
N MET A 40 10.62 0.62 -1.29
CA MET A 40 9.58 1.59 -1.57
C MET A 40 8.50 1.56 -0.48
N SER A 41 8.00 2.75 -0.12
CA SER A 41 6.77 2.94 0.65
C SER A 41 5.70 3.54 -0.26
N LEU A 42 4.48 2.98 -0.23
CA LEU A 42 3.42 3.40 -1.15
C LEU A 42 2.00 3.23 -0.60
N GLY A 43 1.07 3.98 -1.19
CA GLY A 43 -0.33 3.99 -0.77
C GLY A 43 -0.55 4.78 0.52
N ILE A 44 -1.81 5.00 0.88
CA ILE A 44 -2.18 5.79 2.07
C ILE A 44 -1.86 5.09 3.39
N GLY A 45 -1.45 3.82 3.35
CA GLY A 45 -1.04 3.02 4.49
C GLY A 45 0.47 2.79 4.59
N HIS A 46 1.28 3.46 3.76
CA HIS A 46 2.74 3.32 3.70
C HIS A 46 3.17 1.85 3.59
N PHE A 47 2.59 1.15 2.60
CA PHE A 47 2.86 -0.25 2.35
C PHE A 47 4.27 -0.41 1.80
N ILE A 48 5.02 -1.32 2.41
CA ILE A 48 6.42 -1.58 2.09
C ILE A 48 6.50 -2.61 0.97
N TRP A 49 7.26 -2.30 -0.08
CA TRP A 49 7.50 -3.18 -1.23
C TRP A 49 8.99 -3.34 -1.47
N PHE A 50 9.45 -4.60 -1.44
CA PHE A 50 10.86 -4.94 -1.49
C PHE A 50 11.31 -5.26 -2.92
N PRO A 51 12.53 -4.83 -3.29
CA PRO A 51 13.19 -5.41 -4.45
C PRO A 51 13.59 -6.86 -4.16
N LYS A 52 13.80 -7.63 -5.24
CA LYS A 52 14.12 -9.05 -5.14
C LYS A 52 15.39 -9.26 -4.32
N GLY A 53 15.31 -10.14 -3.31
CA GLY A 53 16.47 -10.56 -2.52
C GLY A 53 16.89 -9.59 -1.40
N LEU A 54 16.14 -8.50 -1.17
CA LEU A 54 16.39 -7.62 -0.04
C LEU A 54 16.25 -8.39 1.28
N ARG A 55 17.28 -8.28 2.13
CA ARG A 55 17.26 -8.81 3.50
C ARG A 55 17.20 -7.65 4.46
N THR A 56 16.12 -7.58 5.23
CA THR A 56 15.91 -6.49 6.18
C THR A 56 15.09 -6.97 7.37
N ARG A 57 15.13 -6.19 8.46
CA ARG A 57 14.31 -6.42 9.66
C ARG A 57 12.84 -6.05 9.43
N PHE A 58 12.55 -5.23 8.43
CA PHE A 58 11.20 -4.80 8.13
C PHE A 58 10.38 -5.93 7.49
N GLN A 59 9.06 -5.86 7.66
CA GLN A 59 8.15 -6.81 7.04
C GLN A 59 7.48 -6.17 5.82
N GLU A 60 7.56 -6.85 4.69
CA GLU A 60 6.88 -6.45 3.46
C GLU A 60 5.35 -6.50 3.66
N SER A 61 4.65 -5.47 3.19
CA SER A 61 3.21 -5.34 3.37
C SER A 61 2.44 -5.10 2.06
N PHE A 62 3.11 -4.59 1.01
CA PHE A 62 2.46 -4.31 -0.27
C PHE A 62 1.89 -5.56 -0.96
N PRO A 63 2.59 -6.72 -1.06
CA PRO A 63 2.02 -7.90 -1.72
C PRO A 63 0.72 -8.40 -1.09
N LYS A 64 0.63 -8.36 0.25
CA LYS A 64 -0.58 -8.77 0.98
C LYS A 64 -1.73 -7.78 0.74
N MET A 65 -1.42 -6.49 0.70
CA MET A 65 -2.39 -5.45 0.37
C MET A 65 -2.89 -5.63 -1.06
N LEU A 66 -2.01 -5.81 -2.05
CA LEU A 66 -2.37 -6.03 -3.44
C LEU A 66 -3.24 -7.28 -3.64
N ALA A 67 -2.93 -8.38 -2.95
CA ALA A 67 -3.77 -9.57 -2.96
C ALA A 67 -5.19 -9.29 -2.42
N PHE A 68 -5.30 -8.53 -1.32
CA PHE A 68 -6.60 -8.10 -0.79
C PHE A 68 -7.36 -7.23 -1.79
N LEU A 69 -6.72 -6.23 -2.41
CA LEU A 69 -7.36 -5.37 -3.40
C LEU A 69 -7.93 -6.18 -4.56
N ARG A 70 -7.14 -7.12 -5.11
CA ARG A 70 -7.57 -8.01 -6.21
C ARG A 70 -8.77 -8.86 -5.81
N ALA A 71 -8.72 -9.48 -4.63
CA ALA A 71 -9.82 -10.29 -4.11
C ALA A 71 -11.12 -9.49 -3.92
N ASN A 72 -11.03 -8.15 -3.83
CA ASN A 72 -12.15 -7.24 -3.68
C ASN A 72 -12.43 -6.43 -4.96
N GLY A 73 -12.06 -6.96 -6.14
CA GLY A 73 -12.46 -6.43 -7.44
C GLY A 73 -11.60 -5.29 -7.99
N ALA A 74 -10.46 -4.98 -7.38
CA ALA A 74 -9.51 -4.05 -7.98
C ALA A 74 -8.72 -4.73 -9.11
N HIS A 75 -8.43 -3.98 -10.17
CA HIS A 75 -7.65 -4.44 -11.32
C HIS A 75 -6.31 -3.69 -11.36
N PRO A 76 -5.19 -4.33 -10.94
CA PRO A 76 -3.87 -3.72 -11.06
C PRO A 76 -3.44 -3.55 -12.52
N PRO A 77 -2.46 -2.68 -12.80
CA PRO A 77 -1.80 -2.65 -14.11
C PRO A 77 -1.28 -4.04 -14.51
N ALA A 78 -1.32 -4.37 -15.80
CA ALA A 78 -1.00 -5.73 -16.29
C ALA A 78 0.41 -6.22 -15.89
N TRP A 79 1.37 -5.31 -15.74
CA TRP A 79 2.73 -5.65 -15.30
C TRP A 79 2.81 -6.00 -13.80
N LEU A 80 1.83 -5.56 -13.01
CA LEU A 80 1.70 -5.78 -11.58
C LEU A 80 0.70 -6.91 -11.23
N ASP A 81 -0.22 -7.23 -12.15
CA ASP A 81 -1.27 -8.23 -11.95
C ASP A 81 -0.74 -9.67 -12.07
N ARG A 82 0.01 -10.13 -11.06
CA ARG A 82 0.52 -11.51 -10.94
C ARG A 82 0.31 -12.02 -9.52
N ASP A 83 0.22 -13.34 -9.38
CA ASP A 83 0.16 -14.01 -8.08
C ASP A 83 1.29 -15.05 -7.92
N PRO A 84 2.21 -14.90 -6.96
CA PRO A 84 2.34 -13.75 -6.05
C PRO A 84 2.70 -12.45 -6.78
N ALA A 85 2.48 -11.31 -6.11
CA ALA A 85 2.87 -10.00 -6.61
C ALA A 85 4.35 -9.99 -7.04
N PRO A 86 4.71 -9.38 -8.18
CA PRO A 86 6.12 -9.26 -8.56
C PRO A 86 6.89 -8.42 -7.53
N PRO A 87 8.20 -8.66 -7.37
CA PRO A 87 9.05 -7.80 -6.54
C PRO A 87 9.07 -6.37 -7.10
N CYS A 88 9.43 -5.39 -6.26
CA CYS A 88 9.56 -4.00 -6.68
C CYS A 88 10.51 -3.91 -7.88
N PRO A 89 10.06 -3.35 -9.03
CA PRO A 89 10.89 -3.30 -10.24
C PRO A 89 12.03 -2.27 -10.13
N TRP A 90 11.93 -1.34 -9.18
CA TRP A 90 12.99 -0.39 -8.86
C TRP A 90 13.77 -0.90 -7.65
N THR A 91 15.06 -1.10 -7.83
CA THR A 91 15.93 -1.74 -6.84
C THR A 91 16.77 -0.76 -6.06
N THR A 92 16.84 0.49 -6.51
CA THR A 92 17.54 1.57 -5.82
C THR A 92 16.75 2.87 -5.84
N ARG A 93 17.05 3.78 -4.91
CA ARG A 93 16.51 5.15 -4.91
C ARG A 93 16.78 5.88 -6.23
N GLN A 94 17.94 5.66 -6.84
CA GLN A 94 18.29 6.29 -8.11
C GLN A 94 17.41 5.79 -9.26
N GLU A 95 17.14 4.48 -9.32
CA GLU A 95 16.21 3.90 -10.30
C GLU A 95 14.79 4.43 -10.10
N PHE A 96 14.33 4.52 -8.86
CA PHE A 96 13.07 5.14 -8.50
C PHE A 96 12.98 6.58 -9.00
N GLN A 97 14.00 7.41 -8.74
CA GLN A 97 14.04 8.81 -9.17
C GLN A 97 14.01 8.94 -10.71
N ARG A 98 14.76 8.10 -11.43
CA ARG A 98 14.74 8.09 -12.90
C ARG A 98 13.37 7.71 -13.45
N ALA A 99 12.69 6.77 -12.80
CA ALA A 99 11.37 6.29 -13.20
C ALA A 99 10.20 7.09 -12.60
N PHE A 100 10.47 8.11 -11.78
CA PHE A 100 9.45 8.84 -11.02
C PHE A 100 8.36 9.42 -11.93
N ASN A 101 8.75 9.92 -13.09
CA ASN A 101 7.85 10.44 -14.14
C ASN A 101 7.66 9.43 -15.28
N GLY A 102 7.90 8.14 -15.05
CA GLY A 102 7.72 7.07 -16.02
C GLY A 102 6.27 6.59 -16.11
N ALA A 103 5.93 5.90 -17.21
CA ALA A 103 4.58 5.35 -17.42
C ALA A 103 4.17 4.36 -16.31
N GLY A 104 5.04 3.41 -15.96
CA GLY A 104 4.77 2.44 -14.90
C GLY A 104 4.54 3.07 -13.52
N MET A 105 5.27 4.13 -13.19
CA MET A 105 5.07 4.86 -11.92
C MET A 105 3.72 5.59 -11.91
N ARG A 106 3.34 6.24 -13.02
CA ARG A 106 2.03 6.88 -13.15
C ARG A 106 0.88 5.88 -13.08
N GLU A 107 1.00 4.72 -13.72
CA GLU A 107 0.01 3.64 -13.64
C GLU A 107 -0.13 3.12 -12.21
N LEU A 108 1.00 2.91 -11.51
CA LEU A 108 1.01 2.52 -10.09
C LEU A 108 0.30 3.55 -9.22
N ARG A 109 0.63 4.84 -9.36
CA ARG A 109 0.00 5.93 -8.60
C ARG A 109 -1.49 6.06 -8.89
N GLY A 110 -1.89 5.92 -10.15
CA GLY A 110 -3.30 5.89 -10.55
C GLY A 110 -4.06 4.77 -9.84
N PHE A 111 -3.54 3.54 -9.91
CA PHE A 111 -4.11 2.40 -9.22
C PHE A 111 -4.21 2.62 -7.69
N LEU A 112 -3.16 3.12 -7.05
CA LEU A 112 -3.16 3.39 -5.60
C LEU A 112 -4.17 4.48 -5.22
N HIS A 113 -4.24 5.56 -6.01
CA HIS A 113 -5.20 6.64 -5.78
C HIS A 113 -6.64 6.15 -5.93
N ASP A 114 -6.93 5.35 -6.97
CA ASP A 114 -8.28 4.90 -7.28
C ASP A 114 -8.78 3.82 -6.30
N THR A 115 -7.86 3.21 -5.55
CA THR A 115 -8.15 2.15 -4.58
C THR A 115 -8.05 2.59 -3.12
N VAL A 116 -7.99 3.89 -2.82
CA VAL A 116 -7.86 4.36 -1.42
C VAL A 116 -8.93 3.82 -0.48
N GLY A 117 -10.17 3.64 -0.96
CA GLY A 117 -11.25 3.04 -0.15
C GLY A 117 -10.99 1.59 0.22
N LEU A 118 -10.49 0.79 -0.73
CA LEU A 118 -10.12 -0.61 -0.48
C LEU A 118 -8.86 -0.71 0.39
N GLN A 119 -7.92 0.24 0.29
CA GLN A 119 -6.77 0.32 1.21
C GLN A 119 -7.23 0.56 2.66
N VAL A 120 -8.24 1.41 2.88
CA VAL A 120 -8.85 1.57 4.22
C VAL A 120 -9.47 0.27 4.71
N GLN A 121 -10.23 -0.43 3.86
CA GLN A 121 -10.82 -1.72 4.24
C GLN A 121 -9.76 -2.77 4.58
N TYR A 122 -8.65 -2.81 3.84
CA TYR A 122 -7.51 -3.66 4.15
C TYR A 122 -6.91 -3.34 5.53
N LEU A 123 -6.70 -2.06 5.84
CA LEU A 123 -6.17 -1.63 7.14
C LEU A 123 -7.13 -1.98 8.30
N LEU A 124 -8.45 -1.86 8.09
CA LEU A 124 -9.45 -2.31 9.07
C LEU A 124 -9.40 -3.83 9.29
N ALA A 125 -9.29 -4.62 8.21
CA ALA A 125 -9.16 -6.07 8.30
C ALA A 125 -7.91 -6.44 9.13
N ARG A 126 -6.77 -5.81 8.85
CA ARG A 126 -5.54 -6.00 9.64
C ARG A 126 -5.70 -5.60 11.10
N MET A 127 -6.38 -4.49 11.38
CA MET A 127 -6.64 -4.06 12.76
C MET A 127 -7.50 -5.09 13.50
N ASN A 128 -8.55 -5.61 12.88
CA ASN A 128 -9.39 -6.67 13.46
C ASN A 128 -8.60 -7.95 13.78
N GLU A 129 -7.60 -8.29 12.97
CA GLU A 129 -6.70 -9.41 13.23
C GLU A 129 -5.66 -9.13 14.33
N ALA A 130 -5.23 -7.88 14.47
CA ALA A 130 -4.21 -7.46 15.42
C ALA A 130 -4.76 -7.21 16.82
N LEU A 131 -5.94 -6.62 16.94
CA LEU A 131 -6.53 -6.20 18.21
C LEU A 131 -6.60 -7.33 19.26
N PRO A 132 -7.09 -8.56 18.95
CA PRO A 132 -7.09 -9.64 19.93
C PRO A 132 -5.68 -10.03 20.40
N LYS A 133 -4.69 -9.99 19.50
CA LYS A 133 -3.29 -10.32 19.84
C LYS A 133 -2.70 -9.29 20.79
N ILE A 134 -2.96 -8.00 20.53
CA ILE A 134 -2.53 -6.89 21.39
C ILE A 134 -3.16 -7.04 22.76
N VAL A 135 -4.48 -7.21 22.84
CA VAL A 135 -5.21 -7.33 24.11
C VAL A 135 -4.74 -8.54 24.91
N ASN A 136 -4.56 -9.70 24.25
CA ASN A 136 -4.06 -10.89 24.92
C ASN A 136 -2.62 -10.77 25.40
N SER A 137 -1.80 -9.90 24.80
CA SER A 137 -0.43 -9.64 25.28
C SER A 137 -0.35 -8.77 26.54
N LEU A 138 -1.49 -8.18 26.96
CA LEU A 138 -1.59 -7.38 28.18
C LEU A 138 -2.13 -8.19 29.37
N ALA A 139 -2.61 -9.41 29.13
CA ALA A 139 -3.07 -10.34 30.15
C ALA A 139 -1.90 -11.14 30.72
#